data_AF-G9XU90-F1
#
_entry.id   AF-G9XU90-F1
#
_cell.length_a   1.000
_cell.length_b   1.000
_cell.length_c   1.000
_cell.angle_alpha   90.00
_cell.angle_beta   90.00
_cell.angle_gamma   90.00
#
_symmetry.space_group_name_H-M   'P 1'
#
loop_
_entity.id
_entity.type
_entity.pdbx_description
1 polymer ?
#
loop_
_entity_poly.entity_id
_entity_poly.type
_entity_poly.pdbx_seq_one_letter_code
_entity_poly.pdbx_strand_id
1 'polypeptide(L)'
;MNPINTERTTSNIAAEILIIRQHTCKILLVSAVEIGKRLKEAKALLPHGEWLKWLAESVSYSRSTAGNLMRLHGEYGPRLLTSSESDENCQSVGNLTYTQALILLGLPEEEREQFMAEHDVAGMSKVELQQAVQERDQAREERDRAIGEKSELEKEVADKDSRITELTTRNAGLEQEVSDYKQKDEARPEKVVPQPKEPAVAKEESPSARKIADVQFTIHRDNMLNAYEGLLKTLAGLADTDPQLKEEYRETAYKMMENMTKRLKVYPPAITTNLKIKKITTTL
;
A
#
# COMPACT_ATOMS: atom_id res chain seq x y z
N MET A 1 -71.35 25.50 -4.31
CA MET A 1 -69.88 25.44 -4.48
C MET A 1 -69.27 25.29 -3.11
N ASN A 2 -68.79 24.09 -2.77
CA ASN A 2 -68.13 23.88 -1.48
C ASN A 2 -66.66 24.31 -1.61
N PRO A 3 -66.13 25.13 -0.69
CA PRO A 3 -64.71 25.38 -0.65
C PRO A 3 -64.01 24.06 -0.34
N ILE A 4 -63.03 23.70 -1.16
CA ILE A 4 -62.14 22.56 -0.92
C ILE A 4 -61.33 22.95 0.33
N ASN A 5 -61.84 22.60 1.50
CA ASN A 5 -61.10 22.69 2.74
C ASN A 5 -60.12 21.52 2.72
N THR A 6 -59.00 21.70 2.03
CA THR A 6 -57.88 20.76 2.06
C THR A 6 -57.41 20.70 3.51
N GLU A 7 -57.84 19.67 4.24
CA GLU A 7 -57.44 19.46 5.64
C GLU A 7 -55.91 19.53 5.71
N ARG A 8 -55.39 20.47 6.49
CA ARG A 8 -53.94 20.66 6.65
C ARG A 8 -53.38 19.49 7.45
N THR A 9 -52.78 18.53 6.75
CA THR A 9 -52.08 17.40 7.37
C THR A 9 -50.66 17.80 7.78
N THR A 10 -50.14 17.22 8.86
CA THR A 10 -48.73 17.35 9.27
C THR A 10 -47.74 17.02 8.14
N SER A 11 -48.08 16.05 7.28
CA SER A 11 -47.32 15.70 6.07
C SER A 11 -47.23 16.87 5.08
N ASN A 12 -48.34 17.57 4.82
CA ASN A 12 -48.36 18.73 3.92
C ASN A 12 -47.49 19.86 4.48
N ILE A 13 -47.55 20.09 5.79
CA ILE A 13 -46.70 21.08 6.48
C ILE A 13 -45.22 20.70 6.37
N ALA A 14 -44.86 19.42 6.54
CA ALA A 14 -43.50 18.96 6.40
C ALA A 14 -42.96 19.17 4.97
N ALA A 15 -43.78 18.89 3.96
CA ALA A 15 -43.45 19.14 2.56
C ALA A 15 -43.25 20.64 2.28
N GLU A 16 -44.15 21.50 2.78
CA GLU A 16 -44.02 22.98 2.69
C GLU A 16 -42.70 23.46 3.31
N ILE A 17 -42.35 22.98 4.52
CA ILE A 17 -41.10 23.31 5.20
C ILE A 17 -39.88 22.87 4.37
N LEU A 18 -39.92 21.65 3.82
CA LEU A 18 -38.82 21.12 3.01
C LEU A 18 -38.60 21.94 1.74
N ILE A 19 -39.68 22.36 1.07
CA ILE A 19 -39.63 23.22 -0.12
C ILE A 19 -39.03 24.58 0.23
N ILE A 20 -39.48 25.22 1.33
CA ILE A 20 -38.93 26.51 1.79
C ILE A 20 -37.44 26.38 2.08
N ARG A 21 -37.03 25.30 2.74
CA ARG A 21 -35.62 25.01 3.04
C ARG A 21 -34.79 24.90 1.76
N GLN A 22 -35.22 24.06 0.82
CA GLN A 22 -34.52 23.85 -0.45
C GLN A 22 -34.37 25.16 -1.23
N HIS A 23 -35.45 25.93 -1.34
CA HIS A 23 -35.44 27.22 -2.03
C HIS A 23 -34.49 28.22 -1.36
N THR A 24 -34.51 28.31 -0.02
CA THR A 24 -33.62 29.20 0.74
C THR A 24 -32.15 28.83 0.53
N CYS A 25 -31.82 27.54 0.56
CA CYS A 25 -30.47 27.06 0.29
C CYS A 25 -30.00 27.38 -1.13
N LYS A 26 -30.88 27.22 -2.12
CA LYS A 26 -30.60 27.57 -3.53
C LYS A 26 -30.36 29.06 -3.70
N ILE A 27 -31.23 29.91 -3.15
CA ILE A 27 -31.05 31.37 -3.17
C ILE A 27 -29.71 31.76 -2.54
N LEU A 28 -29.35 31.16 -1.41
CA LEU A 28 -28.10 31.44 -0.73
C LEU A 28 -26.88 31.11 -1.61
N LEU A 29 -26.88 29.94 -2.26
CA LEU A 29 -25.81 29.54 -3.17
C LEU A 29 -25.69 30.50 -4.36
N VAL A 30 -26.80 30.80 -5.04
CA VAL A 30 -26.82 31.73 -6.18
C VAL A 30 -26.34 33.13 -5.75
N SER A 31 -26.79 33.61 -4.59
CA SER A 31 -26.37 34.90 -4.05
C SER A 31 -24.86 34.92 -3.74
N ALA A 32 -24.32 33.86 -3.15
CA ALA A 32 -22.89 33.72 -2.88
C ALA A 32 -22.05 33.77 -4.15
N VAL A 33 -22.52 33.12 -5.22
CA VAL A 33 -21.89 33.12 -6.55
C VAL A 33 -21.91 34.51 -7.18
N GLU A 34 -23.04 35.23 -7.13
CA GLU A 34 -23.13 36.60 -7.65
C GLU A 34 -22.23 37.57 -6.85
N ILE A 35 -22.16 37.42 -5.53
CA ILE A 35 -21.21 38.20 -4.70
C ILE A 35 -19.77 37.89 -5.14
N GLY A 36 -19.44 36.62 -5.38
CA GLY A 36 -18.13 36.20 -5.89
C GLY A 36 -17.77 36.85 -7.23
N LYS A 37 -18.74 37.00 -8.13
CA LYS A 37 -18.59 37.73 -9.40
C LYS A 37 -18.20 39.18 -9.17
N ARG A 38 -18.95 39.90 -8.31
CA ARG A 38 -18.67 41.32 -8.02
C ARG A 38 -17.37 41.53 -7.27
N LEU A 39 -16.98 40.58 -6.42
CA LEU A 39 -15.66 40.60 -5.78
C LEU A 39 -14.52 40.44 -6.80
N LYS A 40 -14.68 39.60 -7.85
CA LYS A 40 -13.71 39.52 -8.95
C LYS A 40 -13.63 40.84 -9.72
N GLU A 41 -14.78 41.45 -10.04
CA GLU A 41 -14.84 42.76 -10.72
C GLU A 41 -14.16 43.85 -9.89
N ALA A 42 -14.52 43.99 -8.61
CA ALA A 42 -13.92 44.98 -7.71
C ALA A 42 -12.41 44.78 -7.56
N LYS A 43 -11.94 43.53 -7.43
CA LYS A 43 -10.51 43.23 -7.30
C LYS A 43 -9.71 43.62 -8.54
N ALA A 44 -10.31 43.56 -9.74
CA ALA A 44 -9.65 43.97 -10.98
C ALA A 44 -9.53 45.49 -11.13
N LEU A 45 -10.41 46.26 -10.47
CA LEU A 45 -10.41 47.72 -10.49
C LEU A 45 -9.52 48.35 -9.41
N LEU A 46 -9.21 47.61 -8.34
CA LEU A 46 -8.43 48.11 -7.22
C LEU A 46 -6.92 48.04 -7.50
N PRO A 47 -6.15 49.05 -7.05
CA PRO A 47 -4.70 49.01 -7.15
C PRO A 47 -4.10 47.94 -6.23
N HIS A 48 -2.87 47.52 -6.55
CA HIS A 48 -2.15 46.50 -5.78
C HIS A 48 -2.00 46.93 -4.31
N GLY A 49 -2.38 46.05 -3.39
CA GLY A 49 -2.22 46.25 -1.93
C GLY A 49 -3.46 46.80 -1.21
N GLU A 50 -4.40 47.43 -1.91
CA GLU A 50 -5.60 48.01 -1.27
C GLU A 50 -6.74 47.01 -1.04
N TRP A 51 -6.66 45.84 -1.68
CA TRP A 51 -7.72 44.81 -1.65
C TRP A 51 -8.18 44.43 -0.23
N LEU A 52 -7.25 44.18 0.70
CA LEU A 52 -7.60 43.73 2.05
C LEU A 52 -8.27 44.82 2.88
N LYS A 53 -7.83 46.07 2.72
CA LYS A 53 -8.42 47.23 3.39
C LYS A 53 -9.83 47.47 2.87
N TRP A 54 -10.00 47.46 1.55
CA TRP A 54 -11.31 47.62 0.90
C TRP A 54 -12.30 46.55 1.33
N LEU A 55 -11.86 45.28 1.44
CA LEU A 55 -12.72 44.19 1.94
C LEU A 55 -13.25 44.45 3.35
N ALA A 56 -12.41 44.91 4.25
CA ALA A 56 -12.80 45.19 5.64
C ALA A 56 -13.73 46.41 5.73
N GLU A 57 -13.42 47.49 5.00
CA GLU A 57 -14.12 48.77 5.13
C GLU A 57 -15.41 48.85 4.31
N SER A 58 -15.46 48.27 3.11
CA SER A 58 -16.60 48.44 2.18
C SER A 58 -17.63 47.32 2.27
N VAL A 59 -17.18 46.07 2.49
CA VAL A 59 -18.06 44.89 2.46
C VAL A 59 -18.01 44.04 3.73
N SER A 60 -17.17 44.41 4.71
CA SER A 60 -17.01 43.70 5.99
C SER A 60 -16.68 42.20 5.83
N TYR A 61 -15.88 41.86 4.83
CA TYR A 61 -15.47 40.47 4.58
C TYR A 61 -14.03 40.19 4.98
N SER A 62 -13.80 38.97 5.45
CA SER A 62 -12.45 38.44 5.61
C SER A 62 -11.83 38.07 4.26
N ARG A 63 -10.50 38.00 4.20
CA ARG A 63 -9.77 37.52 3.02
C ARG A 63 -10.22 36.12 2.59
N SER A 64 -10.43 35.22 3.53
CA SER A 64 -10.82 33.83 3.26
C SER A 64 -12.26 33.75 2.78
N THR A 65 -13.19 34.50 3.38
CA THR A 65 -14.59 34.59 2.92
C THR A 65 -14.66 35.08 1.48
N ALA A 66 -14.01 36.21 1.19
CA ALA A 66 -13.98 36.77 -0.16
C ALA A 66 -13.34 35.80 -1.17
N GLY A 67 -12.24 35.14 -0.79
CA GLY A 67 -11.58 34.13 -1.61
C GLY A 67 -12.49 32.94 -1.91
N ASN A 68 -13.23 32.43 -0.93
CA ASN A 68 -14.18 31.34 -1.10
C ASN A 68 -15.32 31.72 -2.06
N LEU A 69 -15.91 32.91 -1.90
CA LEU A 69 -16.97 33.39 -2.77
C LEU A 69 -16.49 33.58 -4.22
N MET A 70 -15.31 34.17 -4.41
CA MET A 70 -14.70 34.32 -5.74
C MET A 70 -14.42 32.97 -6.41
N ARG A 71 -13.98 31.97 -5.64
CA ARG A 71 -13.77 30.61 -6.14
C ARG A 71 -15.10 29.93 -6.51
N LEU A 72 -16.12 30.03 -5.65
CA LEU A 72 -17.47 29.54 -5.96
C LEU A 72 -17.99 30.09 -7.29
N HIS A 73 -17.78 31.38 -7.54
CA HIS A 73 -18.12 31.98 -8.83
C HIS A 73 -17.33 31.39 -10.00
N GLY A 74 -16.04 31.13 -9.83
CA GLY A 74 -15.22 30.51 -10.87
C GLY A 74 -15.73 29.14 -11.30
N GLU A 75 -16.01 28.29 -10.32
CA GLU A 75 -16.36 26.88 -10.56
C GLU A 75 -17.84 26.69 -10.92
N TYR A 76 -18.74 27.34 -10.19
CA TYR A 76 -20.19 27.10 -10.30
C TYR A 76 -20.93 28.22 -11.01
N GLY A 77 -20.32 29.41 -11.16
CA GLY A 77 -20.95 30.58 -11.78
C GLY A 77 -21.47 30.33 -13.20
N PRO A 78 -20.66 29.76 -14.12
CA PRO A 78 -21.13 29.47 -15.47
C PRO A 78 -22.35 28.54 -15.48
N ARG A 79 -22.35 27.51 -14.63
CA ARG A 79 -23.42 26.50 -14.54
C ARG A 79 -24.69 27.05 -13.88
N LEU A 80 -24.56 27.94 -12.90
CA LEU A 80 -25.69 28.47 -12.13
C LEU A 80 -26.28 29.78 -12.67
N LEU A 81 -25.47 30.61 -13.33
CA LEU A 81 -25.88 31.95 -13.79
C LEU A 81 -26.12 32.03 -15.30
N THR A 82 -25.57 31.11 -16.10
CA THR A 82 -25.61 31.19 -17.59
C THR A 82 -26.49 30.12 -18.24
N SER A 83 -26.80 29.01 -17.57
CA SER A 83 -27.54 27.90 -18.19
C SER A 83 -29.06 28.12 -18.26
N SER A 84 -29.58 28.01 -19.48
CA SER A 84 -30.99 27.68 -19.77
C SER A 84 -31.33 26.30 -19.21
N GLU A 85 -32.59 26.04 -18.87
CA GLU A 85 -33.09 24.85 -18.15
C GLU A 85 -32.83 23.47 -18.81
N SER A 86 -32.11 23.41 -19.92
CA SER A 86 -31.94 22.25 -20.80
C SER A 86 -30.64 21.45 -20.64
N ASP A 87 -29.71 21.85 -19.76
CA ASP A 87 -28.46 21.10 -19.51
C ASP A 87 -28.61 20.18 -18.27
N GLU A 88 -28.46 18.87 -18.45
CA GLU A 88 -28.52 17.87 -17.36
C GLU A 88 -27.47 18.13 -16.24
N ASN A 89 -26.33 18.72 -16.59
CA ASN A 89 -25.27 19.12 -15.65
C ASN A 89 -25.65 20.35 -14.79
N CYS A 90 -26.65 21.13 -15.23
CA CYS A 90 -27.18 22.27 -14.46
C CYS A 90 -28.08 21.78 -13.31
N GLN A 91 -28.70 20.60 -13.44
CA GLN A 91 -29.58 20.02 -12.42
C GLN A 91 -28.77 19.53 -11.20
N SER A 92 -27.62 18.90 -11.41
CA SER A 92 -26.77 18.36 -10.33
C SER A 92 -26.18 19.49 -9.46
N VAL A 93 -25.68 20.55 -10.09
CA VAL A 93 -25.12 21.73 -9.40
C VAL A 93 -26.23 22.62 -8.82
N GLY A 94 -27.37 22.72 -9.51
CA GLY A 94 -28.52 23.54 -9.09
C GLY A 94 -29.21 23.06 -7.81
N ASN A 95 -28.99 21.80 -7.42
CA ASN A 95 -29.53 21.20 -6.19
C ASN A 95 -28.57 21.26 -5.00
N LEU A 96 -27.35 21.80 -5.17
CA LEU A 96 -26.39 21.93 -4.09
C LEU A 96 -26.79 23.06 -3.11
N THR A 97 -26.50 22.84 -1.83
CA THR A 97 -26.49 23.89 -0.83
C THR A 97 -25.14 24.62 -0.83
N TYR A 98 -25.12 25.86 -0.31
CA TYR A 98 -23.90 26.65 -0.15
C TYR A 98 -22.76 25.87 0.54
N THR A 99 -23.09 25.15 1.61
CA THR A 99 -22.09 24.41 2.38
C THR A 99 -21.54 23.21 1.61
N GLN A 100 -22.39 22.49 0.88
CA GLN A 100 -21.94 21.37 0.05
C GLN A 100 -21.04 21.87 -1.09
N ALA A 101 -21.40 22.96 -1.75
CA ALA A 101 -20.57 23.58 -2.79
C ALA A 101 -19.19 24.01 -2.24
N LEU A 102 -19.14 24.53 -1.02
CA LEU A 102 -17.86 24.85 -0.37
C LEU A 102 -17.01 23.63 -0.04
N ILE A 103 -17.62 22.52 0.38
CA ILE A 103 -16.90 21.28 0.68
C ILE A 103 -16.32 20.70 -0.62
N LEU A 104 -17.13 20.64 -1.67
CA LEU A 104 -16.73 20.17 -3.00
C LEU A 104 -15.65 21.04 -3.66
N LEU A 105 -15.55 22.33 -3.30
CA LEU A 105 -14.47 23.21 -3.75
C LEU A 105 -13.10 22.79 -3.20
N GLY A 106 -13.05 21.95 -2.16
CA GLY A 106 -11.82 21.30 -1.71
C GLY A 106 -11.26 20.29 -2.71
N LEU A 107 -12.09 19.85 -3.68
CA LEU A 107 -11.73 18.86 -4.70
C LEU A 107 -11.23 19.53 -5.98
N PRO A 108 -10.25 18.92 -6.68
CA PRO A 108 -9.95 19.23 -8.07
C PRO A 108 -11.20 19.20 -8.94
N GLU A 109 -11.22 19.97 -10.04
CA GLU A 109 -12.40 20.10 -10.90
C GLU A 109 -12.84 18.75 -11.48
N GLU A 110 -11.89 17.99 -12.00
CA GLU A 110 -12.13 16.68 -12.63
C GLU A 110 -12.70 15.67 -11.61
N GLU A 111 -12.12 15.65 -10.41
CA GLU A 111 -12.55 14.75 -9.34
C GLU A 111 -13.91 15.15 -8.77
N ARG A 112 -14.24 16.44 -8.78
CA ARG A 112 -15.52 16.95 -8.29
C ARG A 112 -16.68 16.46 -9.16
N GLU A 113 -16.52 16.50 -10.48
CA GLU A 113 -17.54 16.01 -11.40
C GLU A 113 -17.74 14.51 -11.25
N GLN A 114 -16.65 13.76 -11.17
CA GLN A 114 -16.72 12.31 -10.93
C GLN A 114 -17.40 11.99 -9.60
N PHE A 115 -17.03 12.70 -8.52
CA PHE A 115 -17.65 12.53 -7.21
C PHE A 115 -19.16 12.83 -7.23
N MET A 116 -19.59 13.89 -7.93
CA MET A 116 -21.00 14.22 -8.09
C MET A 116 -21.78 13.25 -8.98
N ALA A 117 -21.10 12.53 -9.88
CA ALA A 117 -21.71 11.48 -10.70
C ALA A 117 -21.87 10.16 -9.93
N GLU A 118 -20.91 9.83 -9.06
CA GLU A 118 -20.89 8.60 -8.27
C GLU A 118 -21.77 8.69 -7.01
N HIS A 119 -21.94 9.90 -6.46
CA HIS A 119 -22.66 10.13 -5.20
C HIS A 119 -23.86 11.08 -5.36
N ASP A 120 -24.96 10.78 -4.68
CA ASP A 120 -26.08 11.72 -4.53
C ASP A 120 -25.75 12.82 -3.50
N VAL A 121 -24.93 13.78 -3.94
CA VAL A 121 -24.49 14.89 -3.07
C VAL A 121 -25.65 15.78 -2.63
N ALA A 122 -26.72 15.87 -3.43
CA ALA A 122 -27.90 16.67 -3.09
C ALA A 122 -28.65 16.08 -1.89
N GLY A 123 -28.72 14.75 -1.80
CA GLY A 123 -29.29 14.02 -0.67
C GLY A 123 -28.42 13.99 0.60
N MET A 124 -27.09 14.09 0.45
CA MET A 124 -26.15 14.01 1.57
C MET A 124 -26.22 15.21 2.51
N SER A 125 -26.25 14.96 3.82
CA SER A 125 -26.02 16.00 4.81
C SER A 125 -24.58 16.52 4.74
N LYS A 126 -24.35 17.68 5.36
CA LYS A 126 -23.00 18.26 5.48
C LYS A 126 -22.00 17.26 6.07
N VAL A 127 -22.40 16.53 7.10
CA VAL A 127 -21.52 15.61 7.84
C VAL A 127 -21.18 14.41 6.96
N GLU A 128 -22.19 13.82 6.31
CA GLU A 128 -21.99 12.70 5.38
C GLU A 128 -21.09 13.09 4.20
N LEU A 129 -21.29 14.28 3.61
CA LEU A 129 -20.42 14.75 2.54
C LEU A 129 -18.97 14.96 3.00
N GLN A 130 -18.76 15.52 4.19
CA GLN A 130 -17.42 15.69 4.75
C GLN A 130 -16.75 14.34 5.00
N GLN A 131 -17.50 13.38 5.53
CA GLN A 131 -17.01 12.03 5.77
C GLN A 131 -16.66 11.32 4.46
N ALA A 132 -17.53 11.37 3.45
CA ALA A 132 -17.28 10.75 2.15
C ALA A 132 -16.03 11.32 1.45
N VAL A 133 -15.82 12.64 1.52
CA VAL A 133 -14.60 13.27 1.01
C VAL A 133 -13.37 12.81 1.78
N GLN A 134 -13.46 12.75 3.12
CA GLN A 134 -12.35 12.33 3.97
C GLN A 134 -11.98 10.85 3.79
N GLU A 135 -12.96 9.95 3.73
CA GLU A 135 -12.76 8.51 3.49
C GLU A 135 -12.08 8.27 2.15
N ARG A 136 -12.49 8.99 1.11
CA ARG A 136 -11.84 8.94 -0.20
C ARG A 136 -10.39 9.43 -0.13
N ASP A 137 -10.12 10.54 0.55
CA ASP A 137 -8.75 11.06 0.71
C ASP A 137 -7.86 10.06 1.45
N GLN A 138 -8.37 9.43 2.51
CA GLN A 138 -7.67 8.39 3.24
C GLN A 138 -7.39 7.17 2.36
N ALA A 139 -8.39 6.68 1.62
CA ALA A 139 -8.22 5.56 0.70
C ALA A 139 -7.18 5.88 -0.41
N ARG A 140 -7.13 7.13 -0.85
CA ARG A 140 -6.15 7.60 -1.83
C ARG A 140 -4.73 7.59 -1.25
N GLU A 141 -4.54 8.15 -0.06
CA GLU A 141 -3.26 8.15 0.65
C GLU A 141 -2.76 6.73 0.94
N GLU A 142 -3.65 5.83 1.37
CA GLU A 142 -3.31 4.42 1.60
C GLU A 142 -2.91 3.71 0.31
N ARG A 143 -3.64 3.93 -0.79
CA ARG A 143 -3.29 3.38 -2.11
C ARG A 143 -1.93 3.90 -2.58
N ASP A 144 -1.67 5.20 -2.45
CA ASP A 144 -0.39 5.80 -2.86
C ASP A 144 0.77 5.28 -1.98
N ARG A 145 0.54 5.10 -0.67
CA ARG A 145 1.50 4.45 0.24
C ARG A 145 1.78 3.01 -0.17
N ALA A 146 0.75 2.22 -0.45
CA ALA A 146 0.88 0.84 -0.88
C ALA A 146 1.64 0.73 -2.23
N ILE A 147 1.40 1.66 -3.16
CA ILE A 147 2.16 1.74 -4.42
C ILE A 147 3.63 2.06 -4.15
N GLY A 148 3.92 2.99 -3.23
CA GLY A 148 5.28 3.32 -2.80
C GLY A 148 6.00 2.11 -2.20
N GLU A 149 5.40 1.48 -1.20
CA GLU A 149 5.94 0.28 -0.54
C GLU A 149 6.16 -0.87 -1.54
N LYS A 150 5.20 -1.09 -2.45
CA LYS A 150 5.35 -2.08 -3.52
C LYS A 150 6.55 -1.77 -4.42
N SER A 151 6.73 -0.50 -4.81
CA SER A 151 7.87 -0.10 -5.63
C SER A 151 9.21 -0.29 -4.92
N GLU A 152 9.27 -0.05 -3.61
CA GLU A 152 10.46 -0.31 -2.79
C GLU A 152 10.77 -1.81 -2.70
N LEU A 153 9.75 -2.63 -2.44
CA LEU A 153 9.89 -4.09 -2.41
C LEU A 153 10.34 -4.66 -3.77
N GLU A 154 9.80 -4.14 -4.88
CA GLU A 154 10.23 -4.54 -6.23
C GLU A 154 11.71 -4.25 -6.48
N LYS A 155 12.23 -3.12 -5.99
CA LYS A 155 13.67 -2.81 -6.05
C LYS A 155 14.49 -3.76 -5.19
N GLU A 156 14.04 -4.04 -3.98
CA GLU A 156 14.74 -4.97 -3.08
C GLU A 156 14.80 -6.39 -3.64
N VAL A 157 13.71 -6.85 -4.28
CA VAL A 157 13.68 -8.13 -4.99
C VAL A 157 14.67 -8.14 -6.15
N ALA A 158 14.70 -7.08 -6.97
CA ALA A 158 15.64 -6.98 -8.09
C ALA A 158 17.12 -6.98 -7.64
N ASP A 159 17.43 -6.31 -6.53
CA ASP A 159 18.76 -6.32 -5.92
C ASP A 159 19.14 -7.71 -5.40
N LYS A 160 18.21 -8.39 -4.71
CA LYS A 160 18.42 -9.77 -4.24
C LYS A 160 18.60 -10.75 -5.40
N ASP A 161 17.83 -10.63 -6.46
CA ASP A 161 17.96 -11.48 -7.66
C ASP A 161 19.33 -11.28 -8.31
N SER A 162 19.78 -10.03 -8.42
CA SER A 162 21.12 -9.71 -8.91
C SER A 162 22.20 -10.33 -8.00
N ARG A 163 22.03 -10.28 -6.67
CA ARG A 163 22.95 -10.94 -5.74
C ARG A 163 22.95 -12.47 -5.84
N ILE A 164 21.78 -13.08 -6.06
CA ILE A 164 21.66 -14.53 -6.25
C ILE A 164 22.36 -14.96 -7.53
N THR A 165 22.19 -14.22 -8.63
CA THR A 165 22.88 -14.54 -9.90
C THR A 165 24.41 -14.46 -9.74
N GLU A 166 24.92 -13.42 -9.08
CA GLU A 166 26.36 -13.28 -8.78
C GLU A 166 26.91 -14.45 -7.96
N LEU A 167 26.20 -14.81 -6.88
CA LEU A 167 26.58 -15.95 -6.02
C LEU A 167 26.50 -17.28 -6.77
N THR A 168 25.51 -17.45 -7.64
CA THR A 168 25.36 -18.67 -8.46
C THR A 168 26.52 -18.82 -9.44
N THR A 169 26.91 -17.75 -10.13
CA THR A 169 28.09 -17.75 -11.01
C THR A 169 29.37 -18.05 -10.23
N ARG A 170 29.53 -17.45 -9.05
CA ARG A 170 30.70 -17.70 -8.19
C ARG A 170 30.77 -19.15 -7.72
N ASN A 171 29.64 -19.73 -7.30
CA ASN A 171 29.57 -21.12 -6.87
C ASN A 171 29.91 -22.08 -8.02
N ALA A 172 29.39 -21.84 -9.23
CA ALA A 172 29.75 -22.62 -10.40
C ALA A 172 31.25 -22.56 -10.71
N GLY A 173 31.88 -21.39 -10.57
CA GLY A 173 33.33 -21.22 -10.72
C GLY A 173 34.13 -22.01 -9.67
N LEU A 174 33.70 -21.99 -8.41
CA LEU A 174 34.33 -22.76 -7.34
C LEU A 174 34.15 -24.28 -7.51
N GLU A 175 32.99 -24.72 -8.00
CA GLU A 175 32.75 -26.13 -8.33
C GLU A 175 33.69 -26.62 -9.44
N GLN A 176 33.90 -25.80 -10.47
CA GLN A 176 34.86 -26.07 -11.54
C GLN A 176 36.28 -26.19 -10.97
N GLU A 177 36.70 -25.25 -10.12
CA GLU A 177 38.02 -25.23 -9.50
C GLU A 177 38.23 -26.47 -8.61
N VAL A 178 37.23 -26.86 -7.81
CA VAL A 178 37.27 -28.08 -6.98
C VAL A 178 37.37 -29.34 -7.85
N SER A 179 36.71 -29.38 -9.00
CA SER A 179 36.83 -30.48 -9.97
C SER A 179 38.25 -30.56 -10.54
N ASP A 180 38.84 -29.43 -10.92
CA ASP A 180 40.19 -29.37 -11.46
C ASP A 180 41.25 -29.80 -10.43
N TYR A 181 41.09 -29.41 -9.16
CA TYR A 181 41.96 -29.88 -8.07
C TYR A 181 41.86 -31.39 -7.85
N LYS A 182 40.66 -31.98 -7.88
CA LYS A 182 40.49 -33.44 -7.75
C LYS A 182 41.16 -34.22 -8.88
N GLN A 183 41.02 -33.76 -10.12
CA GLN A 183 41.71 -34.40 -11.26
C GLN A 183 43.24 -34.31 -11.14
N LYS A 184 43.75 -33.22 -10.56
CA LYS A 184 45.19 -33.00 -10.38
C LYS A 184 45.79 -33.86 -9.25
N ASP A 185 45.03 -34.13 -8.18
CA ASP A 185 45.44 -35.06 -7.12
C ASP A 185 45.34 -36.53 -7.56
N GLU A 186 44.36 -36.91 -8.37
CA GLU A 186 44.24 -38.26 -8.95
C GLU A 186 45.34 -38.58 -9.99
N ALA A 187 45.93 -37.56 -10.62
CA ALA A 187 47.00 -37.70 -11.61
C ALA A 187 48.43 -37.77 -11.02
N ARG A 188 48.60 -37.72 -9.68
CA ARG A 188 49.92 -37.71 -9.04
C ARG A 188 50.42 -39.16 -8.81
N PRO A 189 51.52 -39.61 -9.45
CA PRO A 189 52.03 -40.96 -9.21
C PRO A 189 52.64 -41.06 -7.81
N GLU A 190 52.26 -42.12 -7.12
CA GLU A 190 52.75 -42.56 -5.81
C GLU A 190 54.26 -42.85 -5.86
N LYS A 191 55.08 -41.86 -5.48
CA LYS A 191 56.48 -42.09 -5.08
C LYS A 191 56.91 -41.06 -4.05
N VAL A 192 56.90 -41.42 -2.76
CA VAL A 192 57.91 -40.92 -1.81
C VAL A 192 58.16 -41.98 -0.71
N VAL A 193 59.39 -42.48 -0.71
CA VAL A 193 60.04 -43.30 0.33
C VAL A 193 60.29 -42.47 1.60
N PRO A 194 60.18 -43.01 2.83
CA PRO A 194 60.40 -42.24 4.05
C PRO A 194 61.89 -42.17 4.43
N GLN A 195 62.41 -40.99 4.77
CA GLN A 195 63.49 -40.84 5.76
C GLN A 195 63.56 -39.41 6.33
N PRO A 196 64.05 -39.25 7.59
CA PRO A 196 63.60 -38.22 8.53
C PRO A 196 64.67 -37.18 8.84
N LYS A 197 64.31 -35.89 8.95
CA LYS A 197 65.02 -34.87 9.77
C LYS A 197 64.07 -33.74 10.18
N GLU A 198 63.72 -33.71 11.46
CA GLU A 198 63.29 -32.50 12.20
C GLU A 198 64.52 -31.60 12.49
N PRO A 199 64.36 -30.34 13.00
CA PRO A 199 63.13 -29.55 13.20
C PRO A 199 63.25 -28.10 12.68
N ALA A 200 62.14 -27.52 12.21
CA ALA A 200 61.96 -26.06 12.21
C ALA A 200 60.47 -25.70 12.24
N VAL A 201 60.01 -25.43 13.45
CA VAL A 201 58.81 -24.68 13.86
C VAL A 201 57.99 -24.08 12.71
N ALA A 202 56.87 -24.73 12.40
CA ALA A 202 55.67 -24.08 11.88
C ALA A 202 54.45 -24.89 12.32
N LYS A 203 53.85 -24.50 13.45
CA LYS A 203 52.48 -24.89 13.77
C LYS A 203 51.54 -24.18 12.80
N GLU A 204 51.30 -24.77 11.64
CA GLU A 204 50.09 -24.48 10.87
C GLU A 204 49.23 -25.75 10.83
N GLU A 205 48.56 -26.01 11.94
CA GLU A 205 47.50 -27.01 12.01
C GLU A 205 46.27 -26.51 11.24
N SER A 206 46.07 -27.10 10.06
CA SER A 206 44.81 -27.28 9.32
C SER A 206 43.66 -26.26 9.53
N PRO A 207 43.69 -25.09 8.86
CA PRO A 207 42.56 -24.17 8.79
C PRO A 207 41.52 -24.50 7.70
N SER A 208 41.76 -25.51 6.85
CA SER A 208 40.96 -25.74 5.63
C SER A 208 39.65 -26.52 5.88
N ALA A 209 39.72 -27.68 6.54
CA ALA A 209 38.55 -28.55 6.74
C ALA A 209 37.49 -27.95 7.68
N ARG A 210 37.93 -27.23 8.72
CA ARG A 210 37.04 -26.57 9.68
C ARG A 210 36.23 -25.44 9.03
N LYS A 211 36.89 -24.60 8.22
CA LYS A 211 36.21 -23.52 7.48
C LYS A 211 35.19 -24.06 6.49
N ILE A 212 35.49 -25.16 5.80
CA ILE A 212 34.54 -25.82 4.88
C ILE A 212 33.33 -26.35 5.64
N ALA A 213 33.54 -27.03 6.77
CA ALA A 213 32.44 -27.52 7.62
C ALA A 213 31.59 -26.39 8.20
N ASP A 214 32.21 -25.28 8.61
CA ASP A 214 31.51 -24.10 9.14
C ASP A 214 30.63 -23.44 8.07
N VAL A 215 31.13 -23.33 6.83
CA VAL A 215 30.34 -22.80 5.70
C VAL A 215 29.18 -23.72 5.36
N GLN A 216 29.41 -25.04 5.26
CA GLN A 216 28.34 -26.01 4.99
C GLN A 216 27.28 -26.01 6.09
N PHE A 217 27.68 -25.95 7.37
CA PHE A 217 26.75 -25.84 8.49
C PHE A 217 25.90 -24.57 8.40
N THR A 218 26.51 -23.44 8.06
CA THR A 218 25.82 -22.14 7.91
C THR A 218 24.76 -22.20 6.81
N ILE A 219 25.10 -22.76 5.64
CA ILE A 219 24.17 -22.93 4.52
C ILE A 219 22.98 -23.81 4.94
N HIS A 220 23.23 -24.96 5.56
CA HIS A 220 22.16 -25.86 5.98
C HIS A 220 21.27 -25.24 7.07
N ARG A 221 21.86 -24.51 8.02
CA ARG A 221 21.13 -23.76 9.05
C ARG A 221 20.19 -22.74 8.43
N ASP A 222 20.71 -21.91 7.52
CA ASP A 222 19.92 -20.81 6.94
C ASP A 222 18.80 -21.36 6.05
N ASN A 223 19.06 -22.42 5.29
CA ASN A 223 18.02 -23.11 4.52
C ASN A 223 16.90 -23.68 5.40
N MET A 224 17.25 -24.28 6.55
CA MET A 224 16.25 -24.79 7.50
C MET A 224 15.42 -23.66 8.11
N LEU A 225 16.05 -22.54 8.49
CA LEU A 225 15.35 -21.39 9.06
C LEU A 225 14.38 -20.76 8.04
N ASN A 226 14.84 -20.56 6.80
CA ASN A 226 14.02 -19.98 5.74
C ASN A 226 12.83 -20.89 5.37
N ALA A 227 13.05 -22.20 5.27
CA ALA A 227 11.97 -23.16 5.01
C ALA A 227 10.95 -23.19 6.15
N TYR A 228 11.41 -23.10 7.40
CA TYR A 228 10.54 -23.03 8.58
C TYR A 228 9.71 -21.74 8.60
N GLU A 229 10.31 -20.59 8.29
CA GLU A 229 9.60 -19.32 8.18
C GLU A 229 8.52 -19.37 7.09
N GLY A 230 8.84 -19.95 5.92
CA GLY A 230 7.87 -20.16 4.84
C GLY A 230 6.68 -21.02 5.28
N LEU A 231 6.93 -22.09 6.03
CA LEU A 231 5.88 -22.94 6.60
C LEU A 231 4.98 -22.14 7.55
N LEU A 232 5.54 -21.31 8.42
CA LEU A 232 4.77 -20.46 9.33
C LEU A 232 3.90 -19.45 8.57
N LYS A 233 4.41 -18.85 7.48
CA LYS A 233 3.63 -17.94 6.62
C LYS A 233 2.45 -18.66 5.97
N THR A 234 2.64 -19.88 5.48
CA THR A 234 1.54 -20.69 4.93
C THR A 234 0.48 -20.98 5.99
N LEU A 235 0.88 -21.35 7.20
CA LEU A 235 -0.06 -21.57 8.31
C LEU A 235 -0.80 -20.29 8.72
N ALA A 236 -0.11 -19.13 8.69
CA ALA A 236 -0.73 -17.84 8.96
C ALA A 236 -1.78 -17.49 7.89
N GLY A 237 -1.47 -17.68 6.60
CA GLY A 237 -2.42 -17.45 5.52
C GLY A 237 -3.63 -18.41 5.53
N LEU A 238 -3.45 -19.64 6.03
CA LEU A 238 -4.54 -20.58 6.25
C LEU A 238 -5.44 -20.21 7.44
N ALA A 239 -5.03 -19.29 8.31
CA ALA A 239 -5.83 -18.92 9.48
C ALA A 239 -7.15 -18.25 9.11
N ASP A 240 -7.16 -17.50 8.01
CA ASP A 240 -8.33 -16.73 7.55
C ASP A 240 -9.17 -17.49 6.51
N THR A 241 -8.58 -18.49 5.83
CA THR A 241 -9.20 -19.22 4.71
C THR A 241 -9.72 -20.60 5.10
N ASP A 242 -8.93 -21.39 5.83
CA ASP A 242 -9.30 -22.73 6.30
C ASP A 242 -8.63 -23.05 7.66
N PRO A 243 -9.29 -22.68 8.78
CA PRO A 243 -8.77 -22.91 10.11
C PRO A 243 -8.58 -24.39 10.48
N GLN A 244 -9.35 -25.31 9.87
CA GLN A 244 -9.23 -26.74 10.16
C GLN A 244 -8.01 -27.33 9.47
N LEU A 245 -7.79 -27.00 8.19
CA LEU A 245 -6.62 -27.44 7.45
C LEU A 245 -5.32 -26.85 8.03
N LYS A 246 -5.36 -25.60 8.52
CA LYS A 246 -4.26 -25.01 9.29
C LYS A 246 -3.86 -25.89 10.47
N GLU A 247 -4.84 -26.34 11.24
CA GLU A 247 -4.60 -27.13 12.46
C GLU A 247 -3.95 -28.48 12.12
N GLU A 248 -4.44 -29.16 11.09
CA GLU A 248 -3.86 -30.41 10.58
C GLU A 248 -2.40 -30.24 10.14
N TYR A 249 -2.12 -29.18 9.37
CA TYR A 249 -0.77 -28.90 8.88
C TYR A 249 0.17 -28.48 10.01
N ARG A 250 -0.33 -27.73 11.00
CA ARG A 250 0.43 -27.37 12.20
C ARG A 250 0.84 -28.61 12.99
N GLU A 251 -0.08 -29.53 13.23
CA GLU A 251 0.21 -30.80 13.93
C GLU A 251 1.21 -31.66 13.17
N THR A 252 1.08 -31.71 11.84
CA THR A 252 2.01 -32.46 10.98
C THR A 252 3.42 -31.87 11.05
N ALA A 253 3.55 -30.54 10.94
CA ALA A 253 4.82 -29.84 11.06
C ALA A 253 5.44 -30.03 12.46
N TYR A 254 4.62 -29.97 13.51
CA TYR A 254 5.06 -30.18 14.89
C TYR A 254 5.66 -31.59 15.09
N LYS A 255 4.97 -32.63 14.64
CA LYS A 255 5.47 -34.02 14.71
C LYS A 255 6.77 -34.21 13.93
N MET A 256 6.90 -33.57 12.77
CA MET A 256 8.14 -33.61 11.99
C MET A 256 9.31 -33.00 12.76
N MET A 257 9.14 -31.81 13.34
CA MET A 257 10.17 -31.13 14.12
C MET A 257 10.54 -31.89 15.40
N GLU A 258 9.56 -32.49 16.07
CA GLU A 258 9.79 -33.33 17.23
C GLU A 258 10.66 -34.54 16.87
N ASN A 259 10.38 -35.20 15.74
CA ASN A 259 11.17 -36.31 15.23
C ASN A 259 12.60 -35.91 14.87
N MET A 260 12.79 -34.76 14.21
CA MET A 260 14.13 -34.22 13.91
C MET A 260 14.91 -33.93 15.18
N THR A 261 14.26 -33.32 16.18
CA THR A 261 14.86 -33.03 17.49
C THR A 261 15.26 -34.32 18.22
N LYS A 262 14.41 -35.35 18.21
CA LYS A 262 14.72 -36.67 18.78
C LYS A 262 15.95 -37.30 18.13
N ARG A 263 16.09 -37.19 16.80
CA ARG A 263 17.26 -37.69 16.07
C ARG A 263 18.55 -36.95 16.43
N LEU A 264 18.47 -35.63 16.65
CA LEU A 264 19.62 -34.83 17.06
C LEU A 264 20.09 -35.13 18.50
N LYS A 265 19.20 -35.60 19.38
CA LYS A 265 19.55 -36.01 20.75
C LYS A 265 20.36 -37.31 20.82
N VAL A 266 20.35 -38.14 19.77
CA VAL A 266 21.08 -39.41 19.71
C VAL A 266 22.44 -39.19 19.06
N TYR A 267 23.52 -39.55 19.76
CA TYR A 267 24.90 -39.38 19.26
C TYR A 267 25.56 -40.74 18.91
N PRO A 268 26.27 -40.87 17.78
CA PRO A 268 26.39 -39.88 16.70
C PRO A 268 25.08 -39.77 15.89
N PRO A 269 24.78 -38.61 15.28
CA PRO A 269 23.57 -38.45 14.47
C PRO A 269 23.53 -39.49 13.35
N ALA A 270 22.53 -40.37 13.37
CA ALA A 270 22.42 -41.46 12.40
C ALA A 270 21.97 -40.94 11.03
N ILE A 271 22.76 -41.17 9.98
CA ILE A 271 22.36 -40.95 8.58
C ILE A 271 21.56 -42.18 8.13
N THR A 272 20.25 -42.17 8.31
CA THR A 272 19.37 -43.19 7.73
C THR A 272 18.90 -42.73 6.36
N THR A 273 19.62 -43.07 5.30
CA THR A 273 19.14 -42.89 3.93
C THR A 273 18.27 -44.07 3.52
N ASN A 274 17.06 -43.83 3.01
CA ASN A 274 16.21 -44.84 2.36
C ASN A 274 16.74 -45.28 0.97
N LEU A 275 17.97 -44.88 0.62
CA LEU A 275 18.68 -45.29 -0.58
C LEU A 275 19.58 -46.47 -0.24
N LYS A 276 19.40 -47.61 -0.94
CA LYS A 276 20.33 -48.75 -0.89
C LYS A 276 21.67 -48.33 -1.51
N ILE A 277 22.55 -47.74 -0.72
CA ILE A 277 23.93 -47.47 -1.12
C ILE A 277 24.69 -48.80 -0.95
N LYS A 278 25.10 -49.42 -2.07
CA LYS A 278 26.03 -50.56 -2.05
C LYS A 278 27.34 -50.07 -1.41
N LYS A 279 27.67 -50.60 -0.22
CA LYS A 279 29.00 -50.43 0.36
C LYS A 279 30.02 -51.10 -0.54
N ILE A 280 30.90 -50.32 -1.16
CA ILE A 280 32.12 -50.85 -1.77
C ILE A 280 33.12 -51.00 -0.62
N THR A 281 33.29 -52.23 -0.14
CA THR A 281 34.34 -52.57 0.82
C THR A 281 35.64 -52.72 0.05
N THR A 282 36.52 -51.73 0.12
CA THR A 282 37.92 -51.91 -0.31
C THR A 282 38.67 -52.55 0.84
N THR A 283 38.99 -53.83 0.69
CA THR A 283 39.99 -54.54 1.51
C THR A 283 41.38 -54.01 1.19
N LEU A 284 42.09 -53.57 2.23
CA LEU A 284 43.54 -53.67 2.38
C LEU A 284 43.80 -54.28 3.77
#